data_AF-A0A1N7AHJ2-F1
#
_entry.id   AF-A0A1N7AHJ2-F1
#
_cell.length_a   1.000
_cell.length_b   1.000
_cell.length_c   1.000
_cell.angle_alpha   90.00
_cell.angle_beta   90.00
_cell.angle_gamma   90.00
#
_symmetry.space_group_name_H-M   'P 1'
#
loop_
_entity.id
_entity.type
_entity.pdbx_description
1 polymer ?
#
loop_
_entity_poly.entity_id
_entity_poly.type
_entity_poly.pdbx_seq_one_letter_code
_entity_poly.pdbx_strand_id
1 'polypeptide(L)' 'MGKDYSMNQSTFDFIIEYEKDIASGKLVTVDELIKLFEKSRYYNAIIKTYAKTPHSSIWYALKRSGNWERVKPGLYQRT' A
#
# COMPACT_ATOMS: atom_id res chain seq x y z
N MET A 1 -2.67 21.31 13.88
CA MET A 1 -1.30 20.79 13.84
C MET A 1 -1.39 19.32 14.24
N GLY A 2 -1.00 18.38 13.38
CA GLY A 2 -1.17 16.94 13.63
C GLY A 2 -1.64 16.21 12.39
N LYS A 3 -0.78 16.08 11.37
CA LYS A 3 -0.96 14.97 10.44
C LYS A 3 -0.59 13.74 11.24
N ASP A 4 -1.59 12.97 11.68
CA ASP A 4 -1.33 11.65 12.25
C ASP A 4 -0.67 10.81 11.17
N TYR A 5 0.65 10.69 11.24
CA TYR A 5 1.44 9.82 10.37
C TYR A 5 1.21 8.36 10.79
N SER A 6 -0.01 7.89 10.54
CA SER A 6 -0.43 6.52 10.73
C SER A 6 0.06 5.68 9.55
N MET A 7 0.71 4.55 9.84
CA MET A 7 1.10 3.56 8.83
C MET A 7 -0.07 3.22 7.88
N ASN A 8 -1.29 3.12 8.40
CA ASN A 8 -2.47 2.80 7.61
C ASN A 8 -2.86 3.93 6.66
N GLN A 9 -2.72 5.20 7.07
CA GLN A 9 -3.02 6.33 6.20
C GLN A 9 -1.93 6.50 5.14
N SER A 10 -0.65 6.40 5.51
CA SER A 10 0.47 6.47 4.56
C SER A 10 0.41 5.37 3.50
N THR A 11 0.10 4.13 3.89
CA THR A 11 -0.06 3.01 2.95
C THR A 11 -1.29 3.20 2.07
N PHE A 12 -2.39 3.73 2.60
CA PHE A 12 -3.57 4.04 1.79
C PHE A 12 -3.29 5.13 0.75
N ASP A 13 -2.67 6.24 1.14
CA ASP A 13 -2.33 7.33 0.22
C ASP A 13 -1.36 6.86 -0.87
N PHE A 14 -0.39 6.00 -0.51
CA PHE A 14 0.50 5.34 -1.48
C PHE A 14 -0.28 4.49 -2.49
N ILE A 15 -1.22 3.66 -2.05
CA ILE A 15 -2.02 2.81 -2.96
C ILE A 15 -2.87 3.65 -3.91
N ILE A 16 -3.52 4.70 -3.42
CA ILE A 16 -4.32 5.62 -4.26
C ILE A 16 -3.47 6.34 -5.31
N GLU A 17 -2.23 6.69 -4.97
CA GLU A 17 -1.30 7.25 -5.95
C GLU A 17 -0.85 6.20 -6.97
N TYR A 18 -0.42 5.04 -6.49
CA TYR A 18 0.05 3.94 -7.33
C TYR A 18 -1.00 3.48 -8.34
N GLU A 19 -2.27 3.47 -7.96
CA GLU A 19 -3.41 3.10 -8.82
C GLU A 19 -3.57 3.98 -10.06
N LYS A 20 -3.08 5.22 -10.04
CA LYS A 20 -3.19 6.16 -11.17
C LYS A 20 -2.19 5.83 -12.28
N ASP A 21 -1.09 5.17 -11.93
CA ASP A 21 0.04 4.92 -12.84
C ASP A 21 0.05 3.49 -13.40
N ILE A 22 -0.93 2.66 -13.03
CA ILE A 22 -0.99 1.26 -13.44
C ILE A 22 -2.25 0.96 -14.26
N ALA A 23 -2.09 0.05 -15.23
CA ALA A 23 -3.21 -0.43 -16.03
C ALA A 23 -4.11 -1.40 -15.24
N SER A 24 -5.40 -1.42 -15.60
CA SER A 24 -6.31 -2.49 -15.20
C SER A 24 -5.78 -3.84 -15.67
N GLY A 25 -6.03 -4.88 -14.87
CA GLY A 25 -5.52 -6.24 -15.07
C GLY A 25 -4.10 -6.47 -14.56
N LYS A 26 -3.37 -5.44 -14.12
CA LYS A 26 -2.02 -5.59 -13.56
C LYS A 26 -2.04 -6.44 -12.29
N LEU A 27 -1.19 -7.46 -12.26
CA LEU A 27 -0.92 -8.28 -11.08
C LEU A 27 0.22 -7.70 -10.25
N VAL A 28 0.03 -7.66 -8.94
CA VAL A 28 1.03 -7.23 -7.94
C VAL A 28 0.96 -8.10 -6.70
N THR A 29 2.12 -8.35 -6.12
CA THR A 29 2.23 -8.98 -4.80
C THR A 29 2.29 -7.93 -3.69
N VAL A 30 1.89 -8.33 -2.49
CA VAL A 30 2.03 -7.47 -1.29
C VAL A 30 3.50 -7.10 -1.07
N ASP A 31 4.43 -8.03 -1.28
CA ASP A 31 5.87 -7.78 -1.10
C ASP A 31 6.41 -6.75 -2.10
N GLU A 32 5.94 -6.77 -3.35
CA GLU A 32 6.27 -5.73 -4.34
C GLU A 32 5.74 -4.37 -3.90
N LEU A 33 4.50 -4.30 -3.45
CA LEU A 33 3.90 -3.07 -2.96
C LEU A 33 4.64 -2.51 -1.73
N ILE A 34 5.14 -3.37 -0.84
CA ILE A 34 5.95 -2.94 0.30
C ILE A 34 7.28 -2.36 -0.16
N LYS A 35 7.99 -3.03 -1.06
CA LYS A 35 9.26 -2.52 -1.61
C LYS A 35 9.08 -1.18 -2.33
N LEU A 36 7.95 -1.00 -3.02
CA LEU A 36 7.60 0.26 -3.67
C LEU A 36 7.24 1.34 -2.63
N PHE A 37 6.45 0.97 -1.62
CA PHE A 37 6.08 1.86 -0.52
C PHE A 37 7.32 2.38 0.22
N GLU A 38 8.27 1.51 0.57
CA GLU A 38 9.53 1.86 1.25
C GLU A 38 10.40 2.85 0.49
N LYS A 39 10.28 2.88 -0.84
CA LYS A 39 10.97 3.82 -1.73
C LYS A 39 10.16 5.07 -2.04
N SER A 40 8.89 5.11 -1.64
CA SER A 40 7.98 6.22 -1.91
C SER A 40 8.14 7.36 -0.90
N ARG A 41 7.60 8.53 -1.25
CA ARG A 41 7.50 9.68 -0.34
C ARG A 41 6.65 9.42 0.91
N TYR A 42 5.84 8.36 0.91
CA TYR A 42 4.95 8.01 2.01
C TYR A 42 5.66 7.21 3.13
N TYR A 43 6.87 6.70 2.87
CA TYR A 43 7.69 6.00 3.85
C TYR A 43 8.72 6.93 4.49
N ASN A 44 8.28 7.64 5.55
CA ASN A 44 9.08 8.64 6.24
C ASN A 44 9.77 8.10 7.52
N ALA A 45 10.55 8.95 8.19
CA ALA A 45 11.28 8.58 9.41
C ALA A 45 10.38 8.08 10.55
N ILE A 46 9.15 8.58 10.67
CA ILE A 46 8.17 8.13 11.68
C ILE A 46 7.67 6.73 11.31
N ILE A 47 7.41 6.47 10.03
CA ILE A 47 7.02 5.14 9.54
C ILE A 47 8.15 4.12 9.72
N LYS A 48 9.41 4.54 9.58
CA LYS A 48 10.60 3.69 9.81
C LYS A 48 10.74 3.22 11.26
N THR A 49 10.19 3.94 12.24
CA THR A 49 10.27 3.51 13.65
C THR A 49 9.30 2.39 14.01
N TYR A 50 8.37 2.01 13.11
CA TYR A 50 7.45 0.90 13.37
C TYR A 50 8.19 -0.43 13.26
N ALA A 51 8.08 -1.26 14.30
CA ALA A 51 8.76 -2.57 14.36
C ALA A 51 8.13 -3.65 13.44
N LYS A 52 6.92 -3.42 12.93
CA LYS A 52 6.19 -4.40 12.09
C LYS A 52 6.24 -4.01 10.63
N THR A 53 6.41 -5.00 9.76
CA THR A 53 6.29 -4.83 8.31
C THR A 53 4.86 -4.42 7.93
N PRO A 54 4.67 -3.56 6.92
CA PRO A 54 3.37 -2.98 6.61
C PRO A 54 2.41 -3.93 5.85
N HIS A 55 2.59 -5.25 5.92
CA HIS A 55 1.74 -6.23 5.21
C HIS A 55 0.25 -6.02 5.49
N SER A 56 -0.12 -5.93 6.78
CA SER A 56 -1.52 -5.75 7.19
C SER A 56 -2.07 -4.40 6.73
N SER A 57 -1.24 -3.36 6.75
CA SER A 57 -1.61 -2.01 6.32
C SER A 57 -1.80 -1.92 4.81
N ILE A 58 -0.90 -2.52 4.01
CA ILE A 58 -1.04 -2.64 2.56
C ILE A 58 -2.28 -3.45 2.19
N TRP A 59 -2.50 -4.61 2.85
CA TRP A 59 -3.71 -5.39 2.63
C TRP A 59 -4.98 -4.58 2.90
N TYR A 60 -5.02 -3.86 4.02
CA TYR A 60 -6.16 -3.03 4.38
C TYR A 60 -6.35 -1.87 3.39
N ALA A 61 -5.27 -1.26 2.92
CA ALA A 61 -5.29 -0.20 1.92
C ALA A 61 -5.88 -0.69 0.57
N LEU A 62 -5.42 -1.84 0.07
CA LEU A 62 -5.96 -2.47 -1.14
C LEU A 62 -7.46 -2.74 -0.99
N LYS A 63 -7.87 -3.33 0.14
CA LYS A 63 -9.30 -3.59 0.41
C LYS A 63 -10.12 -2.29 0.48
N ARG A 64 -9.58 -1.25 1.13
CA ARG A 64 -10.26 0.04 1.32
C ARG A 64 -10.41 0.84 0.02
N SER A 65 -9.46 0.73 -0.91
CA SER A 65 -9.51 1.43 -2.19
C SER A 65 -10.65 0.96 -3.10
N GLY A 66 -11.10 -0.29 -2.94
CA GLY A 66 -12.14 -0.90 -3.78
C GLY A 66 -11.70 -1.26 -5.21
N ASN A 67 -10.43 -1.06 -5.53
CA ASN A 67 -9.88 -1.10 -6.89
C ASN A 67 -9.04 -2.36 -7.19
N TRP A 68 -9.07 -3.34 -6.29
CA TRP A 68 -8.26 -4.54 -6.34
C TRP A 68 -9.06 -5.80 -6.03
N GLU A 69 -8.83 -6.82 -6.84
CA GLU A 69 -9.35 -8.16 -6.60
C GLU A 69 -8.24 -9.06 -6.06
N ARG A 70 -8.56 -9.85 -5.03
CA ARG A 70 -7.61 -10.81 -4.47
C ARG A 70 -7.64 -12.10 -5.29
N VAL A 71 -6.60 -12.34 -6.07
CA VAL A 71 -6.44 -13.59 -6.85
C VAL A 71 -6.10 -14.76 -5.92
N LYS A 72 -5.14 -14.56 -5.01
CA LYS A 72 -4.76 -15.54 -3.97
C LYS A 72 -4.12 -14.82 -2.78
N PRO A 73 -3.83 -15.48 -1.63
CA PRO A 73 -3.10 -14.83 -0.55
C PRO A 73 -1.81 -14.14 -1.02
N GLY A 74 -1.70 -12.84 -0.76
CA GLY A 74 -0.54 -12.03 -1.13
C GLY A 74 -0.49 -11.57 -2.59
N LEU A 75 -1.43 -11.94 -3.46
CA LEU A 75 -1.48 -11.54 -4.87
C LEU A 75 -2.80 -10.85 -5.22
N TYR A 76 -2.71 -9.67 -5.81
CA TYR A 76 -3.85 -8.82 -6.17
C TYR A 76 -3.80 -8.40 -7.63
N GLN A 77 -4.97 -8.21 -8.22
CA GLN A 77 -5.16 -7.71 -9.58
C GLN A 77 -5.90 -6.36 -9.54
N ARG A 78 -5.41 -5.37 -10.29
CA ARG A 78 -6.09 -4.08 -10.45
C ARG A 78 -7.37 -4.28 -11.29
N THR A 79 -8.52 -3.80 -10.80
CA THR A 79 -9.83 -3.90 -11.47
C THR A 79 -10.12 -2.72 -12.39
#